data_AF-A0AAD9KJ08-F1
#
_entry.id   AF-A0AAD9KJ08-F1
#
_cell.length_a   1.000
_cell.length_b   1.000
_cell.length_c   1.000
_cell.angle_alpha   90.00
_cell.angle_beta   90.00
_cell.angle_gamma   90.00
#
_symmetry.space_group_name_H-M   'P 1'
#
loop_
_entity.id
_entity.type
_entity.pdbx_description
1 polymer ?
#
loop_
_entity_poly.entity_id
_entity_poly.type
_entity_poly.pdbx_seq_one_letter_code
_entity_poly.pdbx_strand_id
1 'polypeptide(L)'
;MRLKARYTVQSCCPPSYSEPRPGRHLRSIIRITWMDKVTNKDIFERTGLPSMKELLIRKNLRWTGHLMKISPDRLPKQILYSHLSSGHRKRERPRLRFKDTSKKNLKLRDIKTD
;
A
#
# COMPACT_ATOMS: atom_id res chain seq x y z
N MET A 1 15.22 -35.02 -13.09
CA MET A 1 14.21 -35.25 -12.04
C MET A 1 14.21 -34.09 -11.06
N ARG A 2 13.19 -33.21 -11.08
CA ARG A 2 13.02 -32.13 -10.09
C ARG A 2 12.07 -32.63 -9.00
N LEU A 3 12.61 -32.98 -7.84
CA LEU A 3 11.81 -33.34 -6.66
C LEU A 3 11.24 -32.06 -6.04
N LYS A 4 9.91 -32.02 -5.93
CA LYS A 4 9.14 -30.96 -5.26
C LYS A 4 9.51 -30.95 -3.77
N ALA A 5 10.16 -29.89 -3.31
CA ALA A 5 10.32 -29.63 -1.88
C ALA A 5 8.95 -29.29 -1.30
N ARG A 6 8.48 -30.18 -0.42
CA ARG A 6 7.27 -30.05 0.38
C ARG A 6 7.44 -28.87 1.34
N TYR A 7 6.46 -27.97 1.40
CA TYR A 7 6.42 -26.91 2.39
C TYR A 7 6.41 -27.54 3.79
N THR A 8 7.49 -27.34 4.53
CA THR A 8 7.61 -27.73 5.92
C THR A 8 6.73 -26.84 6.79
N VAL A 9 5.98 -27.49 7.65
CA VAL A 9 5.10 -26.91 8.66
C VAL A 9 5.95 -25.98 9.54
N GLN A 10 5.64 -24.69 9.51
CA GLN A 10 6.31 -23.69 10.31
C GLN A 10 5.87 -23.82 11.78
N SER A 11 6.51 -24.74 12.50
CA SER A 11 6.62 -24.68 13.95
C SER A 11 7.54 -23.50 14.30
N CYS A 12 6.98 -22.34 14.65
CA CYS A 12 7.75 -21.23 15.19
C CYS A 12 7.03 -20.61 16.39
N CYS A 13 7.75 -20.62 17.51
CA CYS A 13 7.54 -20.07 18.86
C CYS A 13 6.41 -19.05 19.13
N PRO A 14 5.93 -18.97 20.40
CA PRO A 14 5.11 -17.86 20.85
C PRO A 14 5.87 -16.53 20.63
N PRO A 15 5.21 -15.46 20.14
CA PRO A 15 5.88 -14.19 19.95
C PRO A 15 6.23 -13.63 21.33
N SER A 16 7.52 -13.45 21.60
CA SER A 16 7.97 -12.51 22.62
C SER A 16 7.36 -11.14 22.32
N TYR A 17 6.85 -10.50 23.37
CA TYR A 17 6.05 -9.27 23.33
C TYR A 17 6.81 -8.09 22.69
N SER A 18 6.72 -7.87 21.37
CA SER A 18 6.98 -6.52 20.80
C SER A 18 6.54 -6.29 19.35
N GLU A 19 5.90 -7.22 18.64
CA GLU A 19 5.37 -6.88 17.30
C GLU A 19 3.98 -6.22 17.38
N PRO A 20 3.83 -4.96 16.93
CA PRO A 20 2.53 -4.30 16.89
C PRO A 20 1.68 -4.94 15.79
N ARG A 21 0.72 -5.79 16.17
CA ARG A 21 -0.29 -6.28 15.22
C ARG A 21 -1.11 -5.10 14.69
N PRO A 22 -1.10 -4.83 13.38
CA PRO A 22 -1.99 -3.83 12.80
C PRO A 22 -3.44 -4.24 13.08
N GLY A 23 -4.27 -3.31 13.57
CA GLY A 23 -5.69 -3.56 13.85
C GLY A 23 -6.01 -4.14 15.24
N ARG A 24 -5.12 -3.99 16.23
CA ARG A 24 -5.34 -4.47 17.62
C ARG A 24 -6.69 -4.01 18.21
N HIS A 25 -7.04 -2.73 18.04
CA HIS A 25 -8.30 -2.19 18.56
C HIS A 25 -9.51 -2.78 17.85
N LEU A 26 -9.44 -2.93 16.53
CA LEU A 26 -10.54 -3.48 15.74
C LEU A 26 -10.81 -4.95 16.12
N ARG A 27 -9.74 -5.74 16.33
CA ARG A 27 -9.85 -7.11 16.86
C ARG A 27 -10.49 -7.17 18.24
N SER A 28 -10.13 -6.23 19.13
CA SER A 28 -10.71 -6.14 20.47
C SER A 28 -12.22 -5.84 20.42
N ILE A 29 -12.63 -4.87 19.60
CA ILE A 29 -14.05 -4.47 19.45
C ILE A 29 -14.91 -5.62 18.93
N ILE A 30 -14.40 -6.40 17.97
CA ILE A 30 -15.11 -7.53 17.34
C ILE A 30 -14.89 -8.84 18.13
N ARG A 31 -14.18 -8.78 19.26
CA ARG A 31 -13.86 -9.93 20.13
C ARG A 31 -13.17 -11.10 19.41
N ILE A 32 -12.28 -10.79 18.47
CA ILE A 32 -11.49 -11.79 17.74
C ILE A 32 -10.18 -12.02 18.50
N THR A 33 -9.97 -13.27 18.88
CA THR A 33 -8.76 -13.74 19.55
C THR A 33 -7.72 -14.22 18.54
N TRP A 34 -6.54 -14.61 19.01
CA TRP A 34 -5.51 -15.20 18.15
C TRP A 34 -5.85 -16.64 17.72
N MET A 35 -6.70 -17.34 18.48
CA MET A 35 -7.11 -18.73 18.19
C MET A 35 -7.99 -18.82 16.94
N ASP A 36 -8.73 -17.75 16.64
CA ASP A 36 -9.65 -17.70 15.50
C ASP A 36 -8.93 -17.63 14.14
N LYS A 37 -7.61 -17.35 14.13
CA LYS A 37 -6.74 -17.29 12.93
C LYS A 37 -7.29 -16.43 11.77
N VAL A 38 -8.18 -15.48 12.07
CA VAL A 38 -8.78 -14.57 11.09
C VAL A 38 -7.73 -13.59 10.55
N THR A 39 -7.69 -13.36 9.24
CA THR A 39 -6.76 -12.41 8.64
C THR A 39 -7.27 -10.97 8.77
N ASN A 40 -6.36 -9.99 8.68
CA ASN A 40 -6.78 -8.58 8.75
C ASN A 40 -7.67 -8.17 7.56
N LYS A 41 -7.55 -8.84 6.40
CA LYS A 41 -8.43 -8.58 5.25
C LYS A 41 -9.88 -8.94 5.59
N ASP A 42 -10.09 -10.13 6.14
CA ASP A 42 -11.42 -10.62 6.53
C ASP A 42 -12.05 -9.72 7.61
N ILE A 43 -11.23 -9.16 8.52
CA ILE A 43 -11.70 -8.21 9.53
C ILE A 43 -12.20 -6.91 8.87
N PHE A 44 -11.48 -6.38 7.89
CA PHE A 44 -11.89 -5.19 7.14
C PHE A 44 -13.15 -5.45 6.29
N GLU A 45 -13.24 -6.62 5.66
CA GLU A 45 -14.42 -7.04 4.90
C GLU A 45 -15.65 -7.20 5.81
N ARG A 46 -15.51 -7.85 6.96
CA ARG A 46 -16.62 -8.03 7.93
C ARG A 46 -17.12 -6.71 8.52
N THR A 47 -16.25 -5.71 8.64
CA THR A 47 -16.59 -4.40 9.19
C THR A 47 -17.02 -3.39 8.14
N GLY A 48 -16.84 -3.71 6.85
CA GLY A 48 -17.02 -2.77 5.75
C GLY A 48 -16.04 -1.58 5.81
N LEU A 49 -14.97 -1.67 6.59
CA LEU A 49 -14.00 -0.59 6.74
C LEU A 49 -12.89 -0.71 5.70
N PRO A 50 -12.49 0.40 5.04
CA PRO A 50 -11.36 0.36 4.12
C PRO A 50 -10.06 0.15 4.89
N SER A 51 -9.17 -0.67 4.33
CA SER A 51 -7.81 -0.79 4.86
C SER A 51 -7.05 0.54 4.76
N MET A 52 -6.04 0.74 5.61
CA MET A 52 -5.19 1.94 5.55
C MET A 52 -4.58 2.13 4.14
N LYS A 53 -4.19 1.04 3.50
CA LYS A 53 -3.66 1.05 2.13
C LYS A 53 -4.68 1.59 1.13
N GLU A 54 -5.92 1.14 1.19
CA GLU A 54 -6.98 1.62 0.31
C GLU A 54 -7.29 3.10 0.53
N LEU A 55 -7.28 3.56 1.79
CA LEU A 55 -7.49 4.96 2.13
C LEU A 55 -6.39 5.85 1.54
N LEU A 56 -5.13 5.43 1.66
CA LEU A 56 -3.98 6.12 1.07
C LEU A 56 -4.08 6.18 -0.46
N ILE A 57 -4.42 5.06 -1.11
CA ILE A 57 -4.64 5.00 -2.56
C ILE A 57 -5.74 5.99 -2.96
N ARG A 58 -6.87 5.99 -2.25
CA ARG A 58 -8.01 6.88 -2.53
C ARG A 58 -7.63 8.36 -2.38
N LYS A 59 -6.92 8.73 -1.31
CA LYS A 59 -6.43 10.10 -1.09
C LYS A 59 -5.45 10.54 -2.17
N ASN A 60 -4.48 9.69 -2.51
CA ASN A 60 -3.52 9.97 -3.56
C ASN A 60 -4.22 10.21 -4.91
N LEU A 61 -5.15 9.33 -5.29
CA LEU A 61 -5.88 9.46 -6.55
C LEU A 61 -6.79 10.70 -6.59
N ARG A 62 -7.42 11.05 -5.47
CA ARG A 62 -8.21 12.30 -5.37
C ARG A 62 -7.32 13.53 -5.58
N TRP A 63 -6.14 13.54 -4.98
CA TRP A 63 -5.18 14.65 -5.14
C TRP A 63 -4.63 14.72 -6.57
N THR A 64 -4.28 13.60 -7.19
CA THR A 64 -3.83 13.59 -8.59
C THR A 64 -4.93 14.03 -9.54
N GLY A 65 -6.17 13.58 -9.32
CA GLY A 65 -7.32 14.02 -10.10
C GLY A 65 -7.56 15.53 -9.97
N HIS A 66 -7.33 16.10 -8.79
CA HIS A 66 -7.37 17.55 -8.59
C HIS A 66 -6.25 18.26 -9.39
N LEU A 67 -5.02 17.77 -9.33
CA LEU A 67 -3.91 18.31 -10.12
C LEU A 67 -4.15 18.26 -11.63
N MET A 68 -4.83 17.22 -12.13
CA MET A 68 -5.16 17.14 -13.55
C MET A 68 -6.08 18.28 -14.01
N LYS A 69 -6.98 18.75 -13.14
CA LYS A 69 -7.91 19.86 -13.40
C LYS A 69 -7.27 21.25 -13.27
N ILE A 70 -6.16 21.36 -12.56
CA ILE A 70 -5.44 22.63 -12.41
C ILE A 70 -4.71 22.97 -13.73
N SER A 71 -4.61 24.27 -14.06
CA SER A 71 -3.90 24.74 -15.26
C SER A 71 -2.40 24.38 -15.22
N PRO A 72 -1.78 24.10 -16.39
CA PRO A 72 -0.37 23.70 -16.46
C PRO A 72 0.61 24.76 -15.98
N ASP A 73 0.21 26.04 -15.97
CA ASP A 73 1.06 27.16 -15.53
C ASP A 73 1.24 27.20 -14.01
N ARG A 74 0.44 26.44 -13.26
CA ARG A 74 0.49 26.42 -11.81
C ARG A 74 1.59 25.48 -11.33
N LEU A 75 2.38 25.98 -10.39
CA LEU A 75 3.52 25.28 -9.78
C LEU A 75 3.25 23.82 -9.38
N PRO A 76 2.11 23.44 -8.75
CA PRO A 76 1.90 22.06 -8.33
C PRO A 76 1.90 21.06 -9.49
N LYS A 77 1.34 21.45 -10.64
CA LYS A 77 1.31 20.61 -11.84
C LYS A 77 2.67 20.57 -12.51
N GLN A 78 3.36 21.72 -12.60
CA GLN A 78 4.74 21.78 -13.10
C GLN A 78 5.70 20.90 -12.29
N ILE A 79 5.64 20.99 -10.95
CA ILE A 79 6.46 20.18 -10.03
C ILE A 79 6.15 18.69 -10.17
N LEU A 80 4.88 18.31 -10.36
CA LEU A 80 4.52 16.90 -10.53
C LEU A 80 5.21 16.27 -11.76
N TYR A 81 5.33 17.03 -12.83
CA TYR A 81 5.94 16.58 -14.09
C TYR A 81 7.42 16.94 -14.24
N SER A 82 7.99 17.70 -13.30
CA SER A 82 9.37 18.16 -13.41
C SER A 82 10.38 17.02 -13.34
N HIS A 83 11.51 17.25 -14.02
CA HIS A 83 12.69 16.40 -13.93
C HIS A 83 13.86 17.22 -13.40
N LEU A 84 14.82 16.55 -12.77
CA LEU A 84 16.05 17.22 -12.35
C LEU A 84 16.88 17.46 -13.61
N SER A 85 17.33 18.69 -13.85
CA SER A 85 18.16 19.01 -15.03
C SER A 85 19.50 18.28 -14.99
N SER A 86 20.06 18.10 -13.79
CA SER A 86 21.29 17.33 -13.55
C SER A 86 21.15 16.47 -12.30
N GLY A 87 21.82 15.32 -12.29
CA GLY A 87 21.85 14.37 -11.16
C GLY A 87 21.34 12.98 -11.52
N HIS A 88 22.06 11.95 -11.06
CA HIS A 88 21.72 10.55 -11.30
C HIS A 88 21.08 9.93 -10.04
N ARG A 89 20.11 9.03 -10.23
CA ARG A 89 19.58 8.23 -9.12
C ARG A 89 20.45 7.00 -8.91
N LYS A 90 20.63 6.59 -7.64
CA LYS A 90 21.29 5.32 -7.31
C LYS A 90 20.57 4.15 -7.99
N ARG A 91 21.33 3.17 -8.49
CA ARG A 91 20.82 2.02 -9.26
C ARG A 91 20.03 1.00 -8.43
N GLU A 92 20.07 1.10 -7.11
CA GLU A 92 19.44 0.16 -6.18
C GLU A 92 17.93 0.39 -6.02
N ARG A 93 17.45 0.68 -4.81
CA ARG A 93 16.05 0.96 -4.50
C ARG A 93 15.83 2.43 -4.08
N PRO A 94 15.94 3.39 -5.01
CA PRO A 94 15.52 4.77 -4.76
C PRO A 94 14.09 4.84 -4.23
N ARG A 95 13.82 5.83 -3.39
CA ARG A 95 12.44 6.17 -3.01
C ARG A 95 11.65 6.54 -4.27
N LEU A 96 10.44 6.00 -4.38
CA LEU A 96 9.52 6.30 -5.48
C LEU A 96 9.13 7.77 -5.44
N ARG A 97 9.09 8.41 -6.62
CA ARG A 97 8.49 9.74 -6.72
C ARG A 97 6.98 9.63 -6.51
N PHE A 98 6.37 10.74 -6.16
CA PHE A 98 4.91 10.83 -6.06
C PHE A 98 4.20 10.43 -7.37
N LYS A 99 4.71 10.89 -8.53
CA LYS A 99 4.20 10.49 -9.86
C LYS A 99 4.23 8.97 -10.06
N ASP A 100 5.31 8.30 -9.64
CA ASP A 100 5.45 6.83 -9.80
C ASP A 100 4.50 6.07 -8.86
N THR A 101 4.34 6.56 -7.63
CA THR A 101 3.36 6.03 -6.68
C THR A 101 1.93 6.19 -7.22
N SER A 102 1.64 7.31 -7.86
CA SER A 102 0.33 7.56 -8.50
C SER A 102 0.08 6.60 -9.64
N LYS A 103 1.08 6.35 -10.50
CA LYS A 103 0.99 5.33 -11.56
C LYS A 103 0.74 3.93 -11.00
N LYS A 104 1.40 3.55 -9.90
CA LYS A 104 1.13 2.28 -9.22
C LYS A 104 -0.30 2.21 -8.68
N ASN A 105 -0.79 3.29 -8.09
CA ASN A 105 -2.16 3.37 -7.56
C ASN A 105 -3.22 3.24 -8.66
N LEU A 106 -2.98 3.81 -9.84
CA LEU A 106 -3.86 3.68 -11.00
C LEU A 106 -3.91 2.23 -11.50
N LYS A 107 -2.75 1.57 -11.62
CA LYS A 107 -2.65 0.15 -11.98
C LYS A 107 -3.34 -0.76 -10.95
N LEU A 108 -3.22 -0.45 -9.66
CA LEU A 108 -3.91 -1.18 -8.58
C LEU A 108 -5.44 -1.03 -8.61
N ARG A 109 -5.97 -0.09 -9.40
CA ARG A 109 -7.41 0.17 -9.57
C ARG A 109 -7.86 -0.12 -11.00
N ASP A 110 -7.03 -0.78 -11.81
CA ASP A 110 -7.32 -1.14 -13.20
C ASP A 110 -7.73 0.04 -14.09
N ILE A 111 -7.25 1.25 -13.77
CA ILE A 111 -7.45 2.44 -14.58
C ILE A 111 -6.35 2.47 -15.64
N LYS A 112 -6.74 2.56 -16.91
CA LYS A 112 -5.78 2.65 -18.03
C LYS A 112 -4.84 3.85 -17.83
N THR A 113 -3.55 3.59 -17.98
CA THR A 113 -2.52 4.62 -18.04
C THR A 113 -1.86 4.49 -19.40
N ASP A 114 -2.24 5.38 -20.31
CA ASP A 114 -1.60 5.53 -21.63
C ASP A 114 -0.21 6.20 -21.50
#